data_AF-A0A7X5JM20-F1
#
_entry.id   AF-A0A7X5JM20-F1
#
_cell.length_a   1.000
_cell.length_b   1.000
_cell.length_c   1.000
_cell.angle_alpha   90.00
_cell.angle_beta   90.00
_cell.angle_gamma   90.00
#
_symmetry.space_group_name_H-M   'P 1'
#
loop_
_entity.id
_entity.type
_entity.pdbx_description
1 polymer ?
#
loop_
_entity_poly.entity_id
_entity_poly.type
_entity_poly.pdbx_seq_one_letter_code
_entity_poly.pdbx_strand_id
1 'polypeptide(L)'
;MTISEKEKQEIEGIQKSPESTNTHMVFADGKSEITNSLEKTTDSVRAELETLRGLQAMNPTQEREKQIFDLERKRKRSMSFAFLQTRGIGSPEQKIEQKMILEGKDTLEKVKASDILLLKKKGVDLANLLLVPKNDPTGSVSRDSMKEMDSFIVNFGESKNINMVIGAGDILPPTVNHININGIEGERKNTPRPGYYNIKTGRYLPIYNGDAIEILKIGEADQKSGEAEEKWLYERRYEDIIDNNGKALSELPEDKKLEEEVRKEIEEMKKRREKYKNYNPESKSHFLETFGEVVDRETSKYGIPKDLLVNNLFEKENSSFDPFLKNPESSAYGFGQIIKSTWKSISHRIGRRLDRQNPEDQIIATCEYLNYIKNFRNCSWGEAIVYYHTGENFSNQHVRAAMEINTSIVDRMQDPKNPTAHDYVMAAAKYYEVTQYISV
;
A
#
# COMPACT_ATOMS: atom_id res chain seq x y z
N MET A 1 39.82 51.47 -30.60
CA MET A 1 38.40 51.07 -30.54
C MET A 1 37.79 51.81 -29.36
N THR A 2 37.11 52.90 -29.68
CA THR A 2 36.61 53.88 -28.72
C THR A 2 35.11 53.64 -28.59
N ILE A 3 34.69 53.12 -27.45
CA ILE A 3 33.27 52.90 -27.13
C ILE A 3 32.67 54.26 -26.80
N SER A 4 31.53 54.57 -27.41
CA SER A 4 30.88 55.89 -27.34
C SER A 4 30.16 56.09 -25.99
N GLU A 5 30.20 57.32 -25.46
CA GLU A 5 29.55 57.74 -24.21
C GLU A 5 28.00 57.69 -24.23
N LYS A 6 27.38 57.20 -25.31
CA LYS A 6 25.92 57.00 -25.41
C LYS A 6 25.42 55.67 -24.84
N GLU A 7 26.30 54.72 -24.51
CA GLU A 7 25.91 53.41 -23.94
C GLU A 7 26.07 53.32 -22.41
N LYS A 8 26.42 54.43 -21.74
CA LYS A 8 26.57 54.50 -20.27
C LYS A 8 25.37 55.09 -19.52
N GLN A 9 24.28 55.44 -20.20
CA GLN A 9 23.11 56.09 -19.58
C GLN A 9 21.80 55.26 -19.62
N GLU A 10 21.88 53.95 -19.85
CA GLU A 10 20.69 53.06 -19.85
C GLU A 10 20.75 51.93 -18.80
N ILE A 11 21.53 52.12 -17.72
CA ILE A 11 21.68 51.13 -16.62
C ILE A 11 21.26 51.71 -15.24
N GLU A 12 20.61 52.86 -15.17
CA GLU A 12 20.06 53.38 -13.90
C GLU A 12 18.58 53.76 -14.05
N GLY A 13 17.71 52.77 -13.89
CA GLY A 13 16.26 52.91 -14.03
C GLY A 13 15.48 51.94 -13.13
N ILE A 14 15.43 52.27 -11.83
CA ILE A 14 14.28 52.10 -10.93
C ILE A 14 13.64 50.68 -10.85
N GLN A 15 13.99 49.92 -9.82
CA GLN A 15 13.05 49.01 -9.14
C GLN A 15 13.06 49.29 -7.64
N LYS A 16 12.08 50.08 -7.19
CA LYS A 16 11.65 50.14 -5.80
C LYS A 16 10.96 48.83 -5.45
N SER A 17 11.41 48.17 -4.40
CA SER A 17 10.72 47.05 -3.75
C SER A 17 9.31 47.48 -3.33
N PRO A 18 8.25 46.69 -3.58
CA PRO A 18 6.96 46.92 -2.95
C PRO A 18 7.08 46.61 -1.46
N GLU A 19 6.83 47.63 -0.63
CA GLU A 19 6.60 47.48 0.80
C GLU A 19 5.43 46.51 1.04
N SER A 20 5.67 45.46 1.84
CA SER A 20 4.66 44.50 2.25
C SER A 20 3.70 45.14 3.26
N THR A 21 2.64 45.76 2.77
CA THR A 21 1.49 46.15 3.59
C THR A 21 0.46 45.02 3.66
N ASN A 22 0.00 44.76 4.89
CA ASN A 22 -1.17 43.97 5.33
C ASN A 22 -0.99 42.47 5.55
N THR A 23 -0.98 42.05 6.83
CA THR A 23 -2.22 41.59 7.49
C THR A 23 -2.01 41.40 9.01
N HIS A 24 -2.37 42.41 9.80
CA HIS A 24 -2.81 42.19 11.18
C HIS A 24 -4.28 41.74 11.11
N MET A 25 -4.54 40.44 11.25
CA MET A 25 -5.89 39.98 11.57
C MET A 25 -6.11 40.09 13.08
N VAL A 26 -6.94 41.03 13.46
CA VAL A 26 -7.53 41.16 14.80
C VAL A 26 -8.58 40.06 14.94
N PHE A 27 -8.37 39.13 15.87
CA PHE A 27 -9.38 38.14 16.24
C PHE A 27 -10.44 38.82 17.12
N ALA A 28 -11.67 38.89 16.63
CA ALA A 28 -12.83 39.33 17.40
C ALA A 28 -13.41 38.16 18.21
N ASP A 29 -13.81 38.46 19.44
CA ASP A 29 -14.33 37.53 20.45
C ASP A 29 -15.64 36.86 20.03
N GLY A 30 -15.58 35.54 19.91
CA GLY A 30 -16.71 34.66 19.64
C GLY A 30 -16.21 33.29 19.18
N LYS A 31 -15.90 32.39 20.11
CA LYS A 31 -15.39 31.05 19.78
C LYS A 31 -16.49 30.22 19.11
N SER A 32 -16.51 30.23 17.79
CA SER A 32 -17.26 29.29 16.96
C SER A 32 -16.80 27.84 17.20
N GLU A 33 -17.62 26.85 16.86
CA GLU A 33 -17.23 25.43 16.89
C GLU A 33 -15.96 25.15 16.03
N ILE A 34 -15.72 25.98 15.01
CA ILE A 34 -14.53 25.97 14.15
C ILE A 34 -13.27 26.24 14.98
N THR A 35 -13.31 27.22 15.88
CA THR A 35 -12.19 27.54 16.79
C THR A 35 -11.89 26.40 17.76
N ASN A 36 -12.90 25.67 18.26
CA ASN A 36 -12.67 24.55 19.19
C ASN A 36 -12.11 23.29 18.48
N SER A 37 -12.51 23.00 17.25
CA SER A 37 -11.95 21.89 16.44
C SER A 37 -10.55 22.22 15.91
N LEU A 38 -10.32 23.47 15.47
CA LEU A 38 -8.96 23.94 15.19
C LEU A 38 -8.11 23.90 16.46
N GLU A 39 -8.62 24.23 17.65
CA GLU A 39 -7.84 24.26 18.89
C GLU A 39 -7.22 22.89 19.27
N LYS A 40 -7.96 21.78 19.16
CA LYS A 40 -7.38 20.43 19.37
C LYS A 40 -6.33 20.06 18.32
N THR A 41 -6.52 20.50 17.09
CA THR A 41 -5.54 20.36 16.00
C THR A 41 -4.37 21.36 16.18
N THR A 42 -4.59 22.46 16.91
CA THR A 42 -3.61 23.53 17.09
C THR A 42 -2.54 23.18 18.09
N ASP A 43 -2.71 22.30 19.06
CA ASP A 43 -1.58 22.03 19.97
C ASP A 43 -0.43 21.33 19.23
N SER A 44 -0.75 20.35 18.38
CA SER A 44 0.24 19.73 17.47
C SER A 44 0.76 20.75 16.44
N VAL A 45 -0.12 21.52 15.79
CA VAL A 45 0.29 22.51 14.77
C VAL A 45 1.06 23.70 15.39
N ARG A 46 0.78 24.07 16.65
CA ARG A 46 1.45 25.15 17.41
C ARG A 46 2.83 24.68 17.84
N ALA A 47 2.95 23.46 18.36
CA ALA A 47 4.25 22.86 18.65
C ALA A 47 5.12 22.74 17.39
N GLU A 48 4.52 22.35 16.25
CA GLU A 48 5.20 22.34 14.95
C GLU A 48 5.62 23.75 14.51
N LEU A 49 4.77 24.77 14.70
CA LEU A 49 5.08 26.16 14.39
C LEU A 49 6.20 26.74 15.27
N GLU A 50 6.21 26.42 16.56
CA GLU A 50 7.28 26.83 17.47
C GLU A 50 8.61 26.17 17.08
N THR A 51 8.58 24.89 16.72
CA THR A 51 9.75 24.17 16.21
C THR A 51 10.25 24.80 14.90
N LEU A 52 9.34 25.10 13.96
CA LEU A 52 9.67 25.77 12.70
C LEU A 52 10.30 27.14 12.94
N ARG A 53 9.73 27.96 13.83
CA ARG A 53 10.29 29.27 14.20
C ARG A 53 11.69 29.14 14.81
N GLY A 54 11.90 28.16 15.68
CA GLY A 54 13.20 27.87 16.27
C GLY A 54 14.25 27.49 15.23
N LEU A 55 13.89 26.63 14.27
CA LEU A 55 14.78 26.22 13.18
C LEU A 55 15.09 27.40 12.24
N GLN A 56 14.08 28.16 11.83
CA GLN A 56 14.24 29.30 10.92
C GLN A 56 15.12 30.42 11.52
N ALA A 57 15.18 30.56 12.84
CA ALA A 57 16.00 31.56 13.53
C ALA A 57 17.51 31.23 13.60
N MET A 58 17.91 30.04 13.14
CA MET A 58 19.29 29.56 13.23
C MET A 58 19.99 29.55 11.84
N ASN A 59 21.33 29.55 11.79
CA ASN A 59 22.12 29.58 10.53
C ASN A 59 21.83 28.42 9.56
N PRO A 60 21.51 28.66 8.28
CA PRO A 60 21.02 27.64 7.36
C PRO A 60 22.02 26.48 7.15
N THR A 61 21.50 25.25 7.18
CA THR A 61 22.23 24.01 6.83
C THR A 61 21.31 23.13 5.98
N GLN A 62 21.88 22.28 5.12
CA GLN A 62 21.09 21.36 4.29
C GLN A 62 20.20 20.43 5.11
N GLU A 63 20.71 19.93 6.24
CA GLU A 63 19.93 19.10 7.16
C GLU A 63 18.73 19.87 7.74
N ARG A 64 18.93 21.16 8.07
CA ARG A 64 17.86 21.99 8.59
C ARG A 64 16.83 22.35 7.53
N GLU A 65 17.25 22.66 6.31
CA GLU A 65 16.33 22.91 5.20
C GLU A 65 15.41 21.71 4.97
N LYS A 66 15.97 20.49 5.03
CA LYS A 66 15.18 19.25 4.98
C LYS A 66 14.19 19.14 6.16
N GLN A 67 14.64 19.42 7.38
CA GLN A 67 13.75 19.40 8.57
C GLN A 67 12.61 20.41 8.46
N ILE A 68 12.90 21.64 8.00
CA ILE A 68 11.89 22.68 7.76
C ILE A 68 10.89 22.19 6.71
N PHE A 69 11.38 21.65 5.60
CA PHE A 69 10.54 21.13 4.52
C PHE A 69 9.60 20.00 5.00
N ASP A 70 10.10 19.06 5.79
CA ASP A 70 9.31 17.95 6.34
C ASP A 70 8.26 18.44 7.37
N LEU A 71 8.60 19.45 8.18
CA LEU A 71 7.65 20.07 9.10
C LEU A 71 6.56 20.85 8.36
N GLU A 72 6.91 21.57 7.30
CA GLU A 72 5.92 22.29 6.47
C GLU A 72 4.98 21.33 5.74
N ARG A 73 5.49 20.19 5.25
CA ARG A 73 4.66 19.09 4.72
C ARG A 73 3.66 18.59 5.74
N LYS A 74 4.11 18.31 6.97
CA LYS A 74 3.25 17.84 8.05
C LYS A 74 2.16 18.87 8.39
N ARG A 75 2.55 20.14 8.54
CA ARG A 75 1.62 21.24 8.82
C ARG A 75 0.58 21.38 7.71
N LYS A 76 1.00 21.38 6.44
CA LYS A 76 0.11 21.48 5.27
C LYS A 76 -0.93 20.36 5.29
N ARG A 77 -0.49 19.12 5.53
CA ARG A 77 -1.37 17.95 5.63
C ARG A 77 -2.41 18.10 6.74
N SER A 78 -1.99 18.44 7.95
CA SER A 78 -2.87 18.66 9.10
C SER A 78 -3.91 19.75 8.83
N MET A 79 -3.48 20.84 8.19
CA MET A 79 -4.38 21.93 7.81
C MET A 79 -5.37 21.54 6.72
N SER A 80 -4.91 20.88 5.64
CA SER A 80 -5.78 20.39 4.56
C SER A 80 -6.84 19.42 5.10
N PHE A 81 -6.44 18.52 6.01
CA PHE A 81 -7.34 17.57 6.63
C PHE A 81 -8.38 18.25 7.54
N ALA A 82 -7.94 19.16 8.43
CA ALA A 82 -8.84 19.91 9.30
C ALA A 82 -9.84 20.78 8.51
N PHE A 83 -9.39 21.38 7.39
CA PHE A 83 -10.26 22.12 6.49
C PHE A 83 -11.35 21.21 5.90
N LEU A 84 -10.97 20.02 5.43
CA LEU A 84 -11.90 19.05 4.87
C LEU A 84 -12.94 18.61 5.91
N GLN A 85 -12.54 18.34 7.15
CA GLN A 85 -13.45 17.96 8.23
C GLN A 85 -14.45 19.05 8.61
N THR A 86 -14.00 20.32 8.60
CA THR A 86 -14.81 21.43 9.11
C THR A 86 -15.72 22.06 8.05
N ARG A 87 -15.24 22.18 6.81
CA ARG A 87 -15.97 22.87 5.74
C ARG A 87 -16.46 21.96 4.63
N GLY A 88 -15.78 20.83 4.42
CA GLY A 88 -15.93 20.01 3.22
C GLY A 88 -15.67 20.79 1.93
N ILE A 89 -15.85 20.13 0.79
CA ILE A 89 -15.64 20.66 -0.56
C ILE A 89 -16.87 20.33 -1.41
N GLY A 90 -17.27 21.23 -2.31
CA GLY A 90 -18.36 20.99 -3.25
C GLY A 90 -19.75 21.38 -2.73
N SER A 91 -20.78 20.66 -3.20
CA SER A 91 -22.19 20.94 -2.87
C SER A 91 -22.51 20.69 -1.39
N PRO A 92 -23.60 21.24 -0.84
CA PRO A 92 -24.04 20.95 0.53
C PRO A 92 -24.17 19.45 0.82
N GLU A 93 -24.68 18.67 -0.14
CA GLU A 93 -24.85 17.23 -0.03
C GLU A 93 -23.48 16.53 0.05
N GLN A 94 -22.55 16.89 -0.84
CA GLN A 94 -21.19 16.34 -0.82
C GLN A 94 -20.48 16.62 0.52
N LYS A 95 -20.66 17.83 1.08
CA LYS A 95 -20.08 18.20 2.38
C LYS A 95 -20.65 17.35 3.53
N ILE A 96 -21.95 17.07 3.52
CA ILE A 96 -22.60 16.19 4.50
C ILE A 96 -22.03 14.77 4.39
N GLU A 97 -21.94 14.23 3.17
CA GLU A 97 -21.38 12.90 2.94
C GLU A 97 -19.91 12.81 3.35
N GLN A 98 -19.10 13.82 3.03
CA GLN A 98 -17.70 13.90 3.46
C GLN A 98 -17.58 13.92 4.99
N LYS A 99 -18.46 14.65 5.69
CA LYS A 99 -18.50 14.68 7.15
C LYS A 99 -18.87 13.31 7.74
N MET A 100 -19.81 12.59 7.13
CA MET A 100 -20.16 11.21 7.53
C MET A 100 -18.98 10.24 7.34
N ILE A 101 -18.22 10.38 6.24
CA ILE A 101 -17.03 9.56 5.99
C ILE A 101 -15.95 9.85 7.04
N LEU A 102 -15.79 11.10 7.46
CA LEU A 102 -14.74 11.53 8.39
C LEU A 102 -15.15 11.44 9.87
N GLU A 103 -16.36 10.97 10.17
CA GLU A 103 -16.84 10.86 11.53
C GLU A 103 -15.94 9.95 12.39
N GLY A 104 -15.56 10.44 13.58
CA GLY A 104 -14.65 9.74 14.50
C GLY A 104 -13.17 9.72 14.08
N LYS A 105 -12.78 10.33 12.96
CA LYS A 105 -11.39 10.35 12.45
C LYS A 105 -10.78 11.72 12.65
N ASP A 106 -10.12 11.95 13.78
CA ASP A 106 -9.51 13.24 14.15
C ASP A 106 -8.20 13.60 13.40
N THR A 107 -7.58 12.62 12.74
CA THR A 107 -6.29 12.75 12.05
C THR A 107 -6.30 11.91 10.77
N LEU A 108 -5.48 12.31 9.77
CA LEU A 108 -5.37 11.58 8.51
C LEU A 108 -4.84 10.14 8.73
N GLU A 109 -4.01 9.96 9.75
CA GLU A 109 -3.43 8.68 10.15
C GLU A 109 -4.49 7.65 10.57
N LYS A 110 -5.66 8.09 11.04
CA LYS A 110 -6.81 7.22 11.38
C LYS A 110 -7.73 6.92 10.19
N VAL A 111 -7.56 7.62 9.07
CA VAL A 111 -8.40 7.44 7.88
C VAL A 111 -7.97 6.18 7.13
N LYS A 112 -8.93 5.35 6.73
CA LYS A 112 -8.65 4.15 5.93
C LYS A 112 -8.46 4.53 4.46
N ALA A 113 -7.70 3.74 3.69
CA ALA A 113 -7.59 3.95 2.25
C ALA A 113 -8.95 3.94 1.54
N SER A 114 -9.90 3.09 1.96
CA SER A 114 -11.24 3.07 1.37
C SER A 114 -12.03 4.37 1.62
N ASP A 115 -11.83 5.02 2.77
CA ASP A 115 -12.41 6.34 3.05
C ASP A 115 -11.80 7.41 2.12
N ILE A 116 -10.48 7.39 1.89
CA ILE A 116 -9.81 8.30 0.95
C ILE A 116 -10.35 8.14 -0.47
N LEU A 117 -10.51 6.91 -0.95
CA LEU A 117 -11.10 6.63 -2.27
C LEU A 117 -12.56 7.08 -2.34
N LEU A 118 -13.32 6.93 -1.26
CA LEU A 118 -14.70 7.38 -1.19
C LEU A 118 -14.78 8.92 -1.20
N LEU A 119 -13.89 9.61 -0.48
CA LEU A 119 -13.76 11.07 -0.52
C LEU A 119 -13.47 11.56 -1.95
N LYS A 120 -12.59 10.88 -2.69
CA LYS A 120 -12.36 11.15 -4.13
C LYS A 120 -13.66 11.04 -4.93
N LYS A 121 -14.43 9.96 -4.74
CA LYS A 121 -15.74 9.78 -5.40
C LYS A 121 -16.72 10.90 -5.05
N LYS A 122 -16.64 11.47 -3.84
CA LYS A 122 -17.42 12.64 -3.39
C LYS A 122 -16.79 13.99 -3.75
N GLY A 123 -15.88 14.03 -4.72
CA GLY A 123 -15.34 15.26 -5.30
C GLY A 123 -14.15 15.89 -4.58
N VAL A 124 -13.58 15.22 -3.58
CA VAL A 124 -12.37 15.72 -2.90
C VAL A 124 -11.16 15.56 -3.83
N ASP A 125 -10.45 16.67 -4.06
CA ASP A 125 -9.17 16.63 -4.77
C ASP A 125 -8.08 16.02 -3.86
N LEU A 126 -7.79 14.73 -4.08
CA LEU A 126 -6.77 14.02 -3.33
C LEU A 126 -5.36 14.59 -3.53
N ALA A 127 -5.07 15.28 -4.65
CA ALA A 127 -3.76 15.86 -4.87
C ALA A 127 -3.45 16.95 -3.83
N ASN A 128 -4.44 17.80 -3.53
CA ASN A 128 -4.29 18.85 -2.51
C ASN A 128 -4.13 18.29 -1.08
N LEU A 129 -4.64 17.08 -0.84
CA LEU A 129 -4.56 16.42 0.47
C LEU A 129 -3.26 15.62 0.63
N LEU A 130 -2.79 14.97 -0.44
CA LEU A 130 -1.77 13.91 -0.37
C LEU A 130 -0.47 14.23 -1.11
N LEU A 131 -0.37 15.37 -1.80
CA LEU A 131 0.85 15.84 -2.46
C LEU A 131 1.22 17.24 -1.98
N VAL A 132 2.52 17.53 -2.05
CA VAL A 132 3.04 18.91 -2.02
C VAL A 132 3.98 19.13 -3.21
N PRO A 133 4.13 20.36 -3.72
CA PRO A 133 5.17 20.67 -4.69
C PRO A 133 6.58 20.34 -4.14
N LYS A 134 7.45 19.79 -4.97
CA LYS A 134 8.81 19.37 -4.57
C LYS A 134 9.68 20.52 -4.07
N ASN A 135 9.49 21.71 -4.62
CA ASN A 135 10.30 22.89 -4.31
C ASN A 135 9.61 23.88 -3.34
N ASP A 136 8.34 23.65 -3.02
CA ASP A 136 7.56 24.50 -2.11
C ASP A 136 6.53 23.63 -1.36
N PRO A 137 6.82 23.20 -0.13
CA PRO A 137 5.93 22.31 0.62
C PRO A 137 4.67 23.02 1.13
N THR A 138 4.59 24.35 1.02
CA THR A 138 3.42 25.15 1.44
C THR A 138 2.39 25.31 0.32
N GLY A 139 2.84 25.18 -0.92
CA GLY A 139 2.03 25.29 -2.13
C GLY A 139 0.83 24.34 -2.14
N SER A 140 -0.26 24.79 -2.74
CA SER A 140 -1.43 23.94 -3.03
C SER A 140 -1.20 23.17 -4.33
N VAL A 141 -1.65 21.92 -4.37
CA VAL A 141 -1.67 21.11 -5.60
C VAL A 141 -3.12 20.93 -6.02
N SER A 142 -3.41 21.10 -7.31
CA SER A 142 -4.73 20.76 -7.87
C SER A 142 -4.58 19.89 -9.11
N ARG A 143 -5.44 18.88 -9.23
CA ARG A 143 -5.47 17.98 -10.40
C ARG A 143 -5.74 18.71 -11.71
N ASP A 144 -6.51 19.80 -11.66
CA ASP A 144 -6.91 20.54 -12.86
C ASP A 144 -5.81 21.47 -13.38
N SER A 145 -4.79 21.76 -12.57
CA SER A 145 -3.70 22.67 -12.90
C SER A 145 -2.37 21.98 -13.19
N MET A 146 -2.31 20.64 -13.12
CA MET A 146 -1.08 19.88 -13.31
C MET A 146 -0.56 19.96 -14.76
N LYS A 147 0.76 20.08 -14.91
CA LYS A 147 1.46 20.18 -16.18
C LYS A 147 2.60 19.17 -16.28
N GLU A 148 3.08 18.94 -17.50
CA GLU A 148 4.31 18.19 -17.72
C GLU A 148 5.49 18.87 -17.01
N MET A 149 6.43 18.06 -16.51
CA MET A 149 7.57 18.45 -15.68
C MET A 149 7.23 18.93 -14.26
N ASP A 150 5.94 19.02 -13.88
CA ASP A 150 5.58 19.25 -12.49
C ASP A 150 6.10 18.11 -11.62
N SER A 151 6.70 18.48 -10.48
CA SER A 151 7.29 17.55 -9.53
C SER A 151 6.69 17.71 -8.14
N PHE A 152 6.31 16.60 -7.53
CA PHE A 152 5.63 16.54 -6.25
C PHE A 152 6.33 15.58 -5.28
N ILE A 153 6.06 15.77 -3.99
CA ILE A 153 6.41 14.83 -2.93
C ILE A 153 5.13 14.27 -2.32
N VAL A 154 5.07 12.94 -2.16
CA VAL A 154 3.96 12.25 -1.50
C VAL A 154 3.93 12.59 -0.03
N ASN A 155 2.76 12.95 0.49
CA ASN A 155 2.55 13.46 1.85
C ASN A 155 1.54 12.61 2.63
N PHE A 156 1.75 11.30 2.70
CA PHE A 156 0.89 10.37 3.46
C PHE A 156 1.10 10.46 4.98
N GLY A 157 2.19 11.09 5.42
CA GLY A 157 2.57 11.10 6.84
C GLY A 157 2.92 9.72 7.34
N GLU A 158 2.48 9.42 8.56
CA GLU A 158 2.70 8.11 9.22
C GLU A 158 1.55 7.13 8.98
N SER A 159 0.62 7.45 8.07
CA SER A 159 -0.58 6.64 7.83
C SER A 159 -0.25 5.30 7.18
N LYS A 160 -0.10 4.26 8.00
CA LYS A 160 0.06 2.87 7.54
C LYS A 160 -1.15 2.35 6.76
N ASN A 161 -2.33 2.97 6.97
CA ASN A 161 -3.59 2.57 6.34
C ASN A 161 -3.69 3.04 4.88
N ILE A 162 -3.03 4.15 4.54
CA ILE A 162 -3.01 4.75 3.20
C ILE A 162 -1.77 4.25 2.45
N ASN A 163 -0.65 4.19 3.15
CA ASN A 163 0.61 3.71 2.60
C ASN A 163 0.45 2.29 2.04
N MET A 164 1.02 2.01 0.88
CA MET A 164 0.87 0.77 0.09
C MET A 164 -0.50 0.51 -0.57
N VAL A 165 -1.57 1.19 -0.17
CA VAL A 165 -2.91 0.99 -0.78
C VAL A 165 -3.22 2.08 -1.79
N ILE A 166 -3.04 3.35 -1.43
CA ILE A 166 -3.24 4.47 -2.34
C ILE A 166 -2.01 4.59 -3.25
N GLY A 167 -2.27 4.55 -4.56
CA GLY A 167 -1.26 4.70 -5.61
C GLY A 167 -1.28 6.08 -6.24
N ALA A 168 -0.25 6.39 -7.03
CA ALA A 168 -0.22 7.62 -7.81
C ALA A 168 -1.41 7.72 -8.79
N GLY A 169 -1.92 6.59 -9.30
CA GLY A 169 -3.11 6.57 -10.17
C GLY A 169 -4.40 6.99 -9.48
N ASP A 170 -4.49 6.81 -8.16
CA ASP A 170 -5.64 7.26 -7.38
C ASP A 170 -5.64 8.79 -7.20
N ILE A 171 -4.46 9.39 -7.14
CA ILE A 171 -4.24 10.82 -6.83
C ILE A 171 -4.22 11.68 -8.10
N LEU A 172 -3.47 11.25 -9.12
CA LEU A 172 -3.23 12.02 -10.34
C LEU A 172 -4.42 11.96 -11.31
N PRO A 173 -4.68 13.05 -12.07
CA PRO A 173 -5.77 13.06 -13.04
C PRO A 173 -5.57 11.99 -14.14
N PRO A 174 -6.66 11.47 -14.72
CA PRO A 174 -6.61 10.40 -15.73
C PRO A 174 -5.86 10.76 -17.01
N THR A 175 -5.62 12.05 -17.25
CA THR A 175 -4.84 12.59 -18.37
C THR A 175 -3.33 12.42 -18.19
N VAL A 176 -2.82 12.18 -16.97
CA VAL A 176 -1.39 11.91 -16.76
C VAL A 176 -1.11 10.47 -17.14
N ASN A 177 -0.36 10.28 -18.24
CA ASN A 177 -0.13 8.97 -18.85
C ASN A 177 1.22 8.38 -18.44
N HIS A 178 2.23 9.21 -18.22
CA HIS A 178 3.56 8.77 -17.81
C HIS A 178 4.08 9.61 -16.65
N ILE A 179 4.70 8.92 -15.69
CA ILE A 179 5.35 9.55 -14.53
C ILE A 179 6.71 8.93 -14.27
N ASN A 180 7.53 9.63 -13.50
CA ASN A 180 8.72 9.10 -12.88
C ASN A 180 8.51 9.05 -11.36
N ILE A 181 8.69 7.88 -10.74
CA ILE A 181 8.68 7.71 -9.28
C ILE A 181 10.09 7.33 -8.84
N ASN A 182 10.77 8.23 -8.12
CA ASN A 182 12.13 8.00 -7.60
C ASN A 182 13.13 7.47 -8.66
N GLY A 183 13.07 7.97 -9.89
CA GLY A 183 13.93 7.55 -11.01
C GLY A 183 13.35 6.39 -11.85
N ILE A 184 12.21 5.82 -11.48
CA ILE A 184 11.58 4.71 -12.19
C ILE A 184 10.39 5.21 -13.01
N GLU A 185 10.47 5.04 -14.33
CA GLU A 185 9.39 5.40 -15.24
C GLU A 185 8.21 4.43 -15.16
N GLY A 186 7.02 5.01 -15.05
CA GLY A 186 5.75 4.31 -14.98
C GLY A 186 4.77 4.79 -16.04
N GLU A 187 4.04 3.85 -16.64
CA GLU A 187 2.93 4.10 -17.55
C GLU A 187 1.60 3.80 -16.82
N ARG A 188 0.59 4.64 -17.04
CA ARG A 188 -0.74 4.45 -16.47
C ARG A 188 -1.41 3.21 -17.07
N LYS A 189 -1.92 2.30 -16.23
CA LYS A 189 -2.75 1.15 -16.64
C LYS A 189 -3.89 0.95 -15.66
N ASN A 190 -4.92 0.23 -16.11
CA ASN A 190 -6.11 -0.06 -15.29
C ASN A 190 -6.19 -1.49 -14.76
N THR A 191 -5.24 -2.36 -15.16
CA THR A 191 -5.26 -3.80 -14.83
C THR A 191 -3.93 -4.22 -14.21
N PRO A 192 -3.93 -4.98 -13.09
CA PRO A 192 -5.09 -5.47 -12.32
C PRO A 192 -5.87 -4.40 -11.54
N ARG A 193 -5.29 -3.21 -11.35
CA ARG A 193 -5.97 -2.05 -10.74
C ARG A 193 -5.54 -0.74 -11.42
N PRO A 194 -6.31 0.36 -11.27
CA PRO A 194 -5.87 1.70 -11.65
C PRO A 194 -4.55 2.06 -10.96
N GLY A 195 -3.57 2.52 -11.74
CA GLY A 195 -2.25 2.82 -11.23
C GLY A 195 -1.20 3.08 -12.30
N TYR A 196 0.05 3.18 -11.86
CA TYR A 196 1.21 3.26 -12.74
C TYR A 196 2.03 1.99 -12.60
N TYR A 197 2.56 1.53 -13.72
CA TYR A 197 3.30 0.28 -13.83
C TYR A 197 4.62 0.55 -14.51
N ASN A 198 5.68 -0.01 -13.96
CA ASN A 198 7.03 0.10 -14.49
C ASN A 198 7.06 -0.35 -15.96
N ILE A 199 7.52 0.51 -16.86
CA ILE A 199 7.50 0.24 -18.31
C ILE A 199 8.33 -0.99 -18.67
N LYS A 200 9.46 -1.21 -17.97
CA LYS A 200 10.39 -2.31 -18.24
C LYS A 200 9.89 -3.65 -17.69
N THR A 201 9.33 -3.64 -16.48
CA THR A 201 8.97 -4.88 -15.76
C THR A 201 7.48 -5.20 -15.79
N GLY A 202 6.64 -4.25 -16.19
CA GLY A 202 5.19 -4.35 -16.09
C GLY A 202 4.64 -4.38 -14.67
N ARG A 203 5.49 -4.23 -13.64
CA ARG A 203 5.08 -4.31 -12.22
C ARG A 203 4.44 -3.01 -11.75
N TYR A 204 3.44 -3.11 -10.89
CA TYR A 204 2.82 -1.96 -10.24
C TYR A 204 3.86 -1.15 -9.45
N LEU A 205 3.79 0.18 -9.55
CA LEU A 205 4.66 1.10 -8.83
C LEU A 205 3.91 1.64 -7.59
N PRO A 206 4.14 1.05 -6.40
CA PRO A 206 3.63 1.64 -5.17
C PRO A 206 4.31 2.98 -4.90
N ILE A 207 3.60 3.84 -4.17
CA ILE A 207 4.15 5.09 -3.64
C ILE A 207 4.06 5.09 -2.12
N TYR A 208 5.04 5.73 -1.50
CA TYR A 208 5.22 5.83 -0.06
C TYR A 208 5.38 7.30 0.33
N ASN A 209 5.16 7.61 1.61
CA ASN A 209 5.41 8.96 2.12
C ASN A 209 6.85 9.40 1.83
N GLY A 210 7.01 10.57 1.21
CA GLY A 210 8.32 11.13 0.84
C GLY A 210 8.79 10.78 -0.57
N ASP A 211 8.11 9.87 -1.28
CA ASP A 211 8.46 9.58 -2.66
C ASP A 211 8.27 10.82 -3.55
N ALA A 212 9.20 10.99 -4.49
CA ALA A 212 9.14 12.01 -5.51
C ALA A 212 8.40 11.47 -6.75
N ILE A 213 7.42 12.24 -7.21
CA ILE A 213 6.66 11.95 -8.42
C ILE A 213 6.87 13.12 -9.40
N GLU A 214 7.30 12.83 -10.61
CA GLU A 214 7.41 13.80 -11.71
C GLU A 214 6.47 13.42 -12.85
N ILE A 215 5.73 14.39 -13.39
CA ILE A 215 4.84 14.18 -14.53
C ILE A 215 5.68 14.25 -15.81
N LEU A 216 5.76 13.15 -16.55
CA LEU A 216 6.53 13.09 -17.79
C LEU A 216 5.68 13.40 -19.02
N LYS A 217 4.41 12.96 -19.02
CA LYS A 217 3.53 13.11 -20.19
C LYS A 217 2.07 13.22 -19.80
N ILE A 218 1.40 14.23 -20.33
CA ILE A 218 -0.06 14.40 -20.28
C ILE A 218 -0.64 14.07 -21.66
N GLY A 219 -1.77 13.37 -21.69
CA GLY A 219 -2.48 13.04 -22.92
C GLY A 219 -3.97 12.86 -22.69
N GLU A 220 -4.61 12.17 -23.63
CA GLU A 220 -6.04 11.86 -23.54
C GLU A 220 -6.33 10.92 -22.36
N ALA A 221 -7.43 11.18 -21.66
CA ALA A 221 -7.88 10.37 -20.55
C ALA A 221 -8.39 9.01 -21.04
N ASP A 222 -7.93 7.92 -20.42
CA ASP A 222 -8.47 6.58 -20.68
C ASP A 222 -9.89 6.44 -20.10
N GLN A 223 -10.89 6.37 -20.96
CA GLN A 223 -12.31 6.24 -20.57
C GLN A 223 -12.59 4.98 -19.74
N LYS A 224 -11.75 3.94 -19.82
CA LYS A 224 -11.91 2.71 -19.02
C LYS A 224 -11.52 2.87 -17.55
N SER A 225 -11.02 4.05 -17.14
CA SER A 225 -10.57 4.27 -15.77
C SER A 225 -11.71 4.27 -14.74
N GLY A 226 -12.91 4.74 -15.13
CA GLY A 226 -14.03 4.92 -14.20
C GLY A 226 -14.53 3.61 -13.57
N GLU A 227 -14.78 2.59 -14.39
CA GLU A 227 -15.24 1.28 -13.92
C GLU A 227 -14.20 0.58 -13.03
N ALA A 228 -12.92 0.68 -13.40
CA ALA A 228 -11.83 0.10 -12.64
C ALA A 228 -11.64 0.80 -11.29
N GLU A 229 -11.80 2.13 -11.23
CA GLU A 229 -11.79 2.91 -9.98
C GLU A 229 -12.98 2.55 -9.08
N GLU A 230 -14.18 2.41 -9.63
CA GLU A 230 -15.37 2.04 -8.84
C GLU A 230 -15.27 0.62 -8.30
N LYS A 231 -14.81 -0.33 -9.12
CA LYS A 231 -14.53 -1.70 -8.67
C LYS A 231 -13.47 -1.71 -7.56
N TRP A 232 -12.40 -0.94 -7.73
CA TRP A 232 -11.34 -0.83 -6.71
C TRP A 232 -11.87 -0.26 -5.39
N LEU A 233 -12.65 0.82 -5.44
CA LEU A 233 -13.32 1.38 -4.26
C LEU A 233 -14.23 0.35 -3.59
N TYR A 234 -15.10 -0.32 -4.37
CA TYR A 234 -16.00 -1.35 -3.86
C TYR A 234 -15.23 -2.45 -3.12
N GLU A 235 -14.18 -3.01 -3.75
CA GLU A 235 -13.34 -4.05 -3.14
C GLU A 235 -12.71 -3.58 -1.82
N ARG A 236 -12.19 -2.34 -1.77
CA ARG A 236 -11.58 -1.78 -0.55
C ARG A 236 -12.63 -1.55 0.55
N ARG A 237 -13.80 -1.01 0.23
CA ARG A 237 -14.90 -0.80 1.21
C ARG A 237 -15.40 -2.14 1.75
N TYR A 238 -15.59 -3.12 0.86
CA TYR A 238 -16.06 -4.45 1.21
C TYR A 238 -15.11 -5.14 2.20
N GLU A 239 -13.80 -5.07 1.92
CA GLU A 239 -12.77 -5.56 2.85
C GLU A 239 -12.81 -4.86 4.21
N ASP A 240 -12.93 -3.53 4.23
CA ASP A 240 -12.93 -2.77 5.47
C ASP A 240 -14.19 -3.00 6.32
N ILE A 241 -15.35 -3.27 5.70
CA ILE A 241 -16.58 -3.68 6.42
C ILE A 241 -16.40 -5.08 7.01
N ILE A 242 -15.74 -6.02 6.31
CA ILE A 242 -15.42 -7.34 6.88
C ILE A 242 -14.48 -7.22 8.07
N ASP A 243 -13.41 -6.43 7.93
CA ASP A 243 -12.49 -6.15 9.03
C ASP A 243 -13.19 -5.39 10.18
N ASN A 244 -14.35 -4.76 9.92
CA ASN A 244 -15.26 -4.15 10.90
C ASN A 244 -16.42 -5.07 11.32
N ASN A 245 -16.24 -6.39 11.25
CA ASN A 245 -17.23 -7.42 11.66
C ASN A 245 -18.59 -7.31 10.95
N GLY A 246 -18.60 -6.87 9.69
CA GLY A 246 -19.83 -6.75 8.91
C GLY A 246 -20.69 -5.56 9.31
N LYS A 247 -20.10 -4.52 9.92
CA LYS A 247 -20.78 -3.25 10.22
C LYS A 247 -20.38 -2.19 9.20
N ALA A 248 -21.35 -1.42 8.72
CA ALA A 248 -21.11 -0.30 7.82
C ALA A 248 -20.03 0.66 8.39
N LEU A 249 -19.25 1.25 7.49
CA LEU A 249 -18.16 2.18 7.84
C LEU A 249 -18.65 3.63 8.01
N SER A 250 -19.83 3.94 7.49
CA SER A 250 -20.55 5.19 7.70
C SER A 250 -22.06 4.98 7.54
N GLU A 251 -22.85 6.04 7.75
CA GLU A 251 -24.29 6.04 7.54
C GLU A 251 -24.71 6.27 6.07
N LEU A 252 -23.76 6.31 5.14
CA LEU A 252 -24.05 6.47 3.72
C LEU A 252 -24.86 5.28 3.16
N PRO A 253 -25.82 5.51 2.24
CA PRO A 253 -26.62 4.44 1.66
C PRO A 253 -25.81 3.33 0.99
N GLU A 254 -24.69 3.69 0.34
CA GLU A 254 -23.79 2.73 -0.31
C GLU A 254 -23.10 1.79 0.69
N ASP A 255 -22.75 2.27 1.89
CA ASP A 255 -22.19 1.40 2.93
C ASP A 255 -23.24 0.52 3.59
N LYS A 256 -24.48 1.01 3.76
CA LYS A 256 -25.58 0.21 4.31
C LYS A 256 -25.97 -0.92 3.38
N LYS A 257 -25.97 -0.68 2.07
CA LYS A 257 -26.17 -1.73 1.07
C LYS A 257 -25.04 -2.76 1.13
N LEU A 258 -23.79 -2.27 1.20
CA LEU A 258 -22.62 -3.13 1.28
C LEU A 258 -22.58 -3.96 2.57
N GLU A 259 -23.05 -3.40 3.68
CA GLU A 259 -23.20 -4.08 4.96
C GLU A 259 -24.10 -5.33 4.84
N GLU A 260 -25.22 -5.24 4.13
CA GLU A 260 -26.11 -6.39 3.92
C GLU A 260 -25.42 -7.50 3.10
N GLU A 261 -24.74 -7.13 2.02
CA GLU A 261 -23.97 -8.06 1.18
C GLU A 261 -22.86 -8.74 1.98
N VAL A 262 -22.09 -7.96 2.75
CA VAL A 262 -21.01 -8.45 3.60
C VAL A 262 -21.53 -9.36 4.72
N ARG A 263 -22.66 -9.03 5.35
CA ARG A 263 -23.24 -9.87 6.41
C ARG A 263 -23.62 -11.25 5.90
N LYS A 264 -24.18 -11.34 4.68
CA LYS A 264 -24.47 -12.63 4.02
C LYS A 264 -23.19 -13.43 3.81
N GLU A 265 -22.13 -12.80 3.31
CA GLU A 265 -20.86 -13.48 3.08
C GLU A 265 -20.18 -13.93 4.39
N ILE A 266 -20.23 -13.11 5.45
CA ILE A 266 -19.74 -13.49 6.78
C ILE A 266 -20.51 -14.69 7.32
N GLU A 267 -21.83 -14.74 7.13
CA GLU A 267 -22.65 -15.88 7.56
C GLU A 267 -22.31 -17.15 6.78
N GLU A 268 -22.07 -17.03 5.46
CA GLU A 268 -21.58 -18.14 4.64
C GLU A 268 -20.18 -18.61 5.06
N MET A 269 -19.26 -17.68 5.38
CA MET A 269 -17.95 -18.00 5.95
C MET A 269 -18.11 -18.76 7.28
N LYS A 270 -18.98 -18.29 8.18
CA LYS A 270 -19.26 -18.97 9.45
C LYS A 270 -19.80 -20.38 9.24
N LYS A 271 -20.76 -20.58 8.34
CA LYS A 271 -21.27 -21.91 7.99
C LYS A 271 -20.15 -22.83 7.48
N ARG A 272 -19.27 -22.31 6.62
CA ARG A 272 -18.08 -23.03 6.12
C ARG A 272 -17.09 -23.37 7.23
N ARG A 273 -16.95 -22.53 8.26
CA ARG A 273 -16.09 -22.79 9.44
C ARG A 273 -16.71 -23.80 10.39
N GLU A 274 -18.03 -23.77 10.57
CA GLU A 274 -18.73 -24.66 11.51
C GLU A 274 -18.51 -26.15 11.15
N LYS A 275 -18.39 -26.47 9.84
CA LYS A 275 -18.00 -27.81 9.35
C LYS A 275 -16.74 -28.36 10.03
N TYR A 276 -15.83 -27.48 10.46
CA TYR A 276 -14.51 -27.83 10.99
C TYR A 276 -14.29 -27.41 12.44
N LYS A 277 -15.34 -26.97 13.13
CA LYS A 277 -15.23 -26.51 14.53
C LYS A 277 -14.73 -27.57 15.50
N ASN A 278 -15.02 -28.84 15.20
CA ASN A 278 -14.60 -29.99 16.01
C ASN A 278 -13.40 -30.74 15.39
N TYR A 279 -12.72 -30.14 14.40
CA TYR A 279 -11.51 -30.74 13.84
C TYR A 279 -10.41 -30.77 14.91
N ASN A 280 -9.82 -31.95 15.14
CA ASN A 280 -8.72 -32.12 16.07
C ASN A 280 -7.41 -32.40 15.30
N PRO A 281 -6.42 -31.49 15.34
CA PRO A 281 -5.15 -31.71 14.66
C PRO A 281 -4.28 -32.74 15.42
N GLU A 282 -4.54 -34.02 15.19
CA GLU A 282 -3.81 -35.10 15.87
C GLU A 282 -2.61 -35.62 15.06
N SER A 283 -2.76 -35.70 13.74
CA SER A 283 -1.71 -36.25 12.87
C SER A 283 -1.93 -35.90 11.40
N LYS A 284 -0.86 -36.06 10.62
CA LYS A 284 -0.90 -36.05 9.15
C LYS A 284 -1.91 -37.04 8.56
N SER A 285 -2.07 -38.21 9.17
CA SER A 285 -3.06 -39.21 8.73
C SER A 285 -4.47 -38.66 8.85
N HIS A 286 -4.79 -38.03 9.99
CA HIS A 286 -6.10 -37.41 10.21
C HIS A 286 -6.34 -36.22 9.28
N PHE A 287 -5.32 -35.41 9.02
CA PHE A 287 -5.37 -34.35 8.01
C PHE A 287 -5.69 -34.91 6.62
N LEU A 288 -5.01 -35.98 6.18
CA LEU A 288 -5.25 -36.59 4.87
C LEU A 288 -6.61 -37.31 4.79
N GLU A 289 -7.10 -37.89 5.88
CA GLU A 289 -8.45 -38.46 5.94
C GLU A 289 -9.52 -37.37 5.76
N THR A 290 -9.31 -36.21 6.40
CA THR A 290 -10.29 -35.11 6.40
C THR A 290 -10.23 -34.26 5.12
N PHE A 291 -9.02 -33.96 4.64
CA PHE A 291 -8.78 -33.00 3.55
C PHE A 291 -8.11 -33.61 2.32
N GLY A 292 -7.84 -34.91 2.31
CA GLY A 292 -7.13 -35.60 1.23
C GLY A 292 -7.74 -35.39 -0.14
N GLU A 293 -9.07 -35.45 -0.26
CA GLU A 293 -9.77 -35.19 -1.52
C GLU A 293 -9.55 -33.76 -2.03
N VAL A 294 -9.54 -32.77 -1.12
CA VAL A 294 -9.28 -31.36 -1.48
C VAL A 294 -7.83 -31.19 -1.91
N VAL A 295 -6.88 -31.79 -1.17
CA VAL A 295 -5.47 -31.83 -1.53
C VAL A 295 -5.30 -32.45 -2.92
N ASP A 296 -5.89 -33.61 -3.18
CA ASP A 296 -5.76 -34.33 -4.44
C ASP A 296 -6.35 -33.52 -5.60
N ARG A 297 -7.52 -32.92 -5.41
CA ARG A 297 -8.16 -32.06 -6.41
C ARG A 297 -7.29 -30.86 -6.78
N GLU A 298 -6.84 -30.09 -5.78
CA GLU A 298 -6.09 -28.86 -6.04
C GLU A 298 -4.66 -29.14 -6.52
N THR A 299 -3.98 -30.16 -5.99
CA THR A 299 -2.64 -30.54 -6.47
C THR A 299 -2.69 -31.04 -7.91
N SER A 300 -3.66 -31.87 -8.27
CA SER A 300 -3.86 -32.36 -9.64
C SER A 300 -4.17 -31.22 -10.61
N LYS A 301 -4.98 -30.24 -10.19
CA LYS A 301 -5.35 -29.08 -11.02
C LYS A 301 -4.14 -28.30 -11.54
N TYR A 302 -3.09 -28.16 -10.71
CA TYR A 302 -1.88 -27.41 -11.08
C TYR A 302 -0.69 -28.30 -11.43
N GLY A 303 -0.78 -29.62 -11.24
CA GLY A 303 0.34 -30.55 -11.39
C GLY A 303 1.39 -30.42 -10.27
N ILE A 304 0.97 -30.06 -9.05
CA ILE A 304 1.83 -30.01 -7.87
C ILE A 304 2.00 -31.43 -7.34
N PRO A 305 3.23 -31.92 -7.08
CA PRO A 305 3.40 -33.21 -6.41
C PRO A 305 2.77 -33.18 -5.02
N LYS A 306 1.84 -34.12 -4.72
CA LYS A 306 1.13 -34.17 -3.44
C LYS A 306 2.07 -34.21 -2.24
N ASP A 307 3.09 -35.07 -2.30
CA ASP A 307 4.09 -35.21 -1.24
C ASP A 307 4.86 -33.92 -1.01
N LEU A 308 5.13 -33.15 -2.07
CA LEU A 308 5.78 -31.85 -1.96
C LEU A 308 4.90 -30.87 -1.15
N LEU A 309 3.60 -30.80 -1.44
CA LEU A 309 2.70 -29.93 -0.69
C LEU A 309 2.55 -30.36 0.78
N VAL A 310 2.31 -31.65 1.01
CA VAL A 310 1.98 -32.15 2.36
C VAL A 310 3.23 -32.25 3.24
N ASN A 311 4.31 -32.86 2.73
CA ASN A 311 5.48 -33.24 3.53
C ASN A 311 6.51 -32.11 3.59
N ASN A 312 6.65 -31.35 2.50
CA ASN A 312 7.70 -30.34 2.41
C ASN A 312 7.20 -28.92 2.72
N LEU A 313 5.90 -28.66 2.56
CA LEU A 313 5.31 -27.36 2.91
C LEU A 313 4.48 -27.41 4.19
N PHE A 314 3.35 -28.12 4.21
CA PHE A 314 2.44 -28.10 5.36
C PHE A 314 3.08 -28.66 6.63
N GLU A 315 3.77 -29.81 6.55
CA GLU A 315 4.43 -30.40 7.72
C GLU A 315 5.57 -29.52 8.28
N LYS A 316 6.26 -28.75 7.43
CA LYS A 316 7.35 -27.85 7.85
C LYS A 316 6.83 -26.54 8.43
N GLU A 317 5.76 -25.98 7.88
CA GLU A 317 5.12 -24.75 8.37
C GLU A 317 4.23 -25.00 9.60
N ASN A 318 3.68 -26.21 9.70
CA ASN A 318 2.65 -26.56 10.64
C ASN A 318 2.70 -28.07 10.93
N SER A 319 3.67 -28.47 11.77
CA SER A 319 3.92 -29.88 12.08
C SER A 319 2.74 -30.60 12.73
N SER A 320 1.80 -29.87 13.34
CA SER A 320 0.57 -30.42 13.90
C SER A 320 -0.58 -30.52 12.89
N PHE A 321 -0.44 -29.95 11.69
CA PHE A 321 -1.53 -29.79 10.73
C PHE A 321 -2.77 -29.13 11.37
N ASP A 322 -2.54 -28.06 12.15
CA ASP A 322 -3.58 -27.26 12.79
C ASP A 322 -4.02 -26.10 11.87
N PRO A 323 -5.22 -26.12 11.26
CA PRO A 323 -5.67 -25.04 10.38
C PRO A 323 -5.85 -23.70 11.11
N PHE A 324 -5.81 -23.68 12.43
CA PHE A 324 -5.96 -22.48 13.24
C PHE A 324 -4.63 -21.92 13.74
N LEU A 325 -3.50 -22.57 13.41
CA LEU A 325 -2.17 -22.13 13.79
C LEU A 325 -1.89 -20.73 13.24
N LYS A 326 -1.59 -19.81 14.16
CA LYS A 326 -1.23 -18.43 13.84
C LYS A 326 0.20 -18.15 14.32
N ASN A 327 1.04 -17.65 13.42
CA ASN A 327 2.35 -17.16 13.80
C ASN A 327 2.20 -15.90 14.68
N PRO A 328 2.79 -15.84 15.89
CA PRO A 328 2.68 -14.68 16.77
C PRO A 328 3.46 -13.45 16.27
N GLU A 329 4.50 -13.65 15.46
CA GLU A 329 5.40 -12.60 14.97
C GLU A 329 4.97 -12.03 13.62
N SER A 330 4.01 -12.67 12.94
CA SER A 330 3.57 -12.24 11.62
C SER A 330 2.07 -12.37 11.42
N SER A 331 1.61 -12.02 10.22
CA SER A 331 0.20 -12.24 9.86
C SER A 331 -0.05 -13.62 9.25
N ALA A 332 0.94 -14.52 9.24
CA ALA A 332 0.84 -15.89 8.74
C ALA A 332 -0.20 -16.71 9.50
N TYR A 333 -0.94 -17.57 8.79
CA TYR A 333 -2.06 -18.33 9.35
C TYR A 333 -2.32 -19.62 8.56
N GLY A 334 -2.73 -20.68 9.26
CA GLY A 334 -3.23 -21.93 8.70
C GLY A 334 -2.15 -22.90 8.22
N PHE A 335 -2.51 -23.88 7.40
CA PHE A 335 -1.59 -24.95 6.96
C PHE A 335 -0.34 -24.42 6.26
N GLY A 336 -0.51 -23.52 5.30
CA GLY A 336 0.61 -22.95 4.54
C GLY A 336 1.23 -21.70 5.18
N GLN A 337 0.75 -21.22 6.34
CA GLN A 337 1.26 -20.00 6.97
C GLN A 337 1.28 -18.78 6.01
N ILE A 338 0.29 -18.65 5.11
CA ILE A 338 0.19 -17.53 4.16
C ILE A 338 -0.12 -16.23 4.92
N ILE A 339 0.62 -15.15 4.66
CA ILE A 339 0.39 -13.83 5.27
C ILE A 339 -0.86 -13.10 4.71
N LYS A 340 -1.41 -12.13 5.45
CA LYS A 340 -2.67 -11.43 5.11
C LYS A 340 -2.61 -10.76 3.72
N SER A 341 -1.50 -10.13 3.36
CA SER A 341 -1.34 -9.44 2.07
C SER A 341 -1.34 -10.41 0.89
N THR A 342 -0.58 -11.51 0.99
CA THR A 342 -0.54 -12.58 -0.01
C THR A 342 -1.91 -13.22 -0.21
N TRP A 343 -2.65 -13.45 0.87
CA TRP A 343 -4.01 -13.99 0.80
C TRP A 343 -4.96 -13.13 -0.04
N LYS A 344 -4.90 -11.80 0.14
CA LYS A 344 -5.70 -10.85 -0.64
C LYS A 344 -5.35 -10.95 -2.13
N SER A 345 -4.05 -11.02 -2.46
CA SER A 345 -3.60 -11.18 -3.84
C SER A 345 -4.11 -12.48 -4.48
N ILE A 346 -4.07 -13.60 -3.75
CA ILE A 346 -4.56 -14.89 -4.22
C ILE A 346 -6.07 -14.87 -4.46
N SER A 347 -6.85 -14.33 -3.52
CA SER A 347 -8.31 -14.20 -3.65
C SER A 347 -8.69 -13.39 -4.90
N HIS A 348 -8.00 -12.28 -5.14
CA HIS A 348 -8.21 -11.47 -6.34
C HIS A 348 -7.91 -12.25 -7.63
N ARG A 349 -6.82 -13.03 -7.65
CA ARG A 349 -6.41 -13.83 -8.81
C ARG A 349 -7.40 -14.95 -9.15
N ILE A 350 -7.95 -15.63 -8.14
CA ILE A 350 -8.97 -16.69 -8.35
C ILE A 350 -10.33 -16.08 -8.71
N GLY A 351 -10.55 -14.78 -8.44
CA GLY A 351 -11.82 -14.12 -8.68
C GLY A 351 -12.89 -14.49 -7.65
N ARG A 352 -12.50 -15.01 -6.48
CA ARG A 352 -13.40 -15.24 -5.34
C ARG A 352 -12.68 -14.96 -4.02
N ARG A 353 -13.43 -14.50 -3.01
CA ARG A 353 -12.85 -14.31 -1.67
C ARG A 353 -12.61 -15.66 -1.01
N LEU A 354 -11.38 -15.87 -0.57
CA LEU A 354 -11.02 -17.03 0.25
C LEU A 354 -11.14 -16.68 1.74
N ASP A 355 -11.61 -17.61 2.55
CA ASP A 355 -11.68 -17.47 4.00
C ASP A 355 -10.47 -18.12 4.68
N ARG A 356 -9.62 -17.30 5.32
CA ARG A 356 -8.40 -17.76 5.99
C ARG A 356 -8.67 -18.77 7.10
N GLN A 357 -9.84 -18.73 7.71
CA GLN A 357 -10.22 -19.63 8.80
C GLN A 357 -10.91 -20.91 8.28
N ASN A 358 -11.15 -21.02 6.97
CA ASN A 358 -11.64 -22.23 6.35
C ASN A 358 -10.47 -23.10 5.87
N PRO A 359 -10.29 -24.32 6.40
CA PRO A 359 -9.18 -25.21 6.05
C PRO A 359 -9.09 -25.54 4.54
N GLU A 360 -10.21 -25.70 3.83
CA GLU A 360 -10.19 -25.98 2.39
C GLU A 360 -9.66 -24.78 1.60
N ASP A 361 -10.12 -23.57 1.92
CA ASP A 361 -9.63 -22.33 1.31
C ASP A 361 -8.13 -22.11 1.58
N GLN A 362 -7.58 -22.60 2.71
CA GLN A 362 -6.13 -22.58 2.97
C GLN A 362 -5.35 -23.46 1.99
N ILE A 363 -5.86 -24.65 1.68
CA ILE A 363 -5.24 -25.58 0.72
C ILE A 363 -5.29 -24.96 -0.68
N ILE A 364 -6.44 -24.43 -1.08
CA ILE A 364 -6.65 -23.76 -2.37
C ILE A 364 -5.71 -22.56 -2.50
N ALA A 365 -5.64 -21.71 -1.47
CA ALA A 365 -4.77 -20.54 -1.49
C ALA A 365 -3.30 -20.92 -1.66
N THR A 366 -2.87 -21.97 -0.96
CA THR A 366 -1.48 -22.45 -1.01
C THR A 366 -1.12 -22.98 -2.39
N CYS A 367 -1.99 -23.80 -2.98
CA CYS A 367 -1.77 -24.35 -4.32
C CYS A 367 -1.72 -23.26 -5.39
N GLU A 368 -2.65 -22.29 -5.35
CA GLU A 368 -2.66 -21.16 -6.27
C GLU A 368 -1.39 -20.30 -6.14
N TYR A 369 -0.92 -20.06 -4.91
CA TYR A 369 0.25 -19.24 -4.70
C TYR A 369 1.53 -19.93 -5.18
N LEU A 370 1.69 -21.23 -4.92
CA LEU A 370 2.80 -22.02 -5.47
C LEU A 370 2.78 -22.01 -7.00
N ASN A 371 1.60 -22.22 -7.61
CA ASN A 371 1.45 -22.16 -9.06
C ASN A 371 1.82 -20.78 -9.62
N TYR A 372 1.41 -19.70 -8.95
CA TYR A 372 1.83 -18.36 -9.32
C TYR A 372 3.35 -18.21 -9.28
N ILE A 373 4.00 -18.57 -8.17
CA ILE A 373 5.45 -18.45 -8.02
C ILE A 373 6.16 -19.23 -9.13
N LYS A 374 5.75 -20.48 -9.37
CA LYS A 374 6.31 -21.35 -10.39
C LYS A 374 6.25 -20.72 -11.78
N ASN A 375 5.08 -20.25 -12.19
CA ASN A 375 4.87 -19.67 -13.52
C ASN A 375 5.55 -18.31 -13.65
N PHE A 376 5.50 -17.48 -12.61
CA PHE A 376 6.11 -16.17 -12.61
C PHE A 376 7.63 -16.22 -12.69
N ARG A 377 8.25 -17.20 -12.02
CA ARG A 377 9.69 -17.40 -12.04
C ARG A 377 10.16 -18.36 -13.13
N ASN A 378 9.23 -19.02 -13.82
CA ASN A 378 9.52 -20.10 -14.76
C ASN A 378 10.47 -21.15 -14.15
N CYS A 379 10.15 -21.62 -12.94
CA CYS A 379 11.03 -22.48 -12.13
C CYS A 379 10.42 -23.88 -11.89
N SER A 380 11.19 -24.76 -11.26
CA SER A 380 10.71 -26.06 -10.81
C SER A 380 9.79 -25.94 -9.57
N TRP A 381 9.13 -27.03 -9.18
CA TRP A 381 8.32 -27.05 -7.95
C TRP A 381 9.15 -26.96 -6.67
N GLY A 382 10.34 -27.58 -6.65
CA GLY A 382 11.26 -27.45 -5.52
C GLY A 382 11.72 -25.99 -5.33
N GLU A 383 12.06 -25.31 -6.43
CA GLU A 383 12.41 -23.90 -6.41
C GLU A 383 11.23 -23.02 -5.98
N ALA A 384 10.01 -23.33 -6.43
CA ALA A 384 8.80 -22.59 -6.05
C ALA A 384 8.54 -22.64 -4.52
N ILE A 385 8.77 -23.78 -3.86
CA ILE A 385 8.69 -23.86 -2.38
C ILE A 385 9.76 -23.01 -1.72
N VAL A 386 10.99 -23.02 -2.22
CA VAL A 386 12.04 -22.14 -1.66
C VAL A 386 11.59 -20.68 -1.71
N TYR A 387 11.12 -20.21 -2.88
CA TYR A 387 10.62 -18.86 -3.04
C TYR A 387 9.38 -18.55 -2.20
N TYR A 388 8.53 -19.54 -1.93
CA TYR A 388 7.38 -19.41 -1.05
C TYR A 388 7.79 -18.94 0.34
N HIS A 389 8.83 -19.55 0.92
CA HIS A 389 9.31 -19.24 2.26
C HIS A 389 10.21 -18.00 2.31
N THR A 390 11.11 -17.85 1.34
CA THR A 390 12.13 -16.80 1.41
C THR A 390 11.63 -15.43 0.94
N GLY A 391 10.46 -15.41 0.28
CA GLY A 391 9.96 -14.24 -0.43
C GLY A 391 10.79 -13.90 -1.68
N GLU A 392 10.39 -12.85 -2.41
CA GLU A 392 11.03 -12.46 -3.68
C GLU A 392 12.49 -12.01 -3.55
N ASN A 393 12.90 -11.59 -2.35
CA ASN A 393 14.19 -10.95 -2.08
C ASN A 393 15.13 -11.79 -1.19
N PHE A 394 14.88 -13.10 -1.05
CA PHE A 394 15.67 -14.02 -0.23
C PHE A 394 15.99 -13.47 1.17
N SER A 395 15.05 -13.61 2.11
CA SER A 395 15.31 -13.26 3.51
C SER A 395 16.63 -13.89 4.01
N ASN A 396 17.57 -13.03 4.45
CA ASN A 396 18.89 -13.43 4.97
C ASN A 396 18.79 -14.48 6.10
N GLN A 397 17.67 -14.52 6.83
CA GLN A 397 17.44 -15.47 7.92
C GLN A 397 17.25 -16.90 7.41
N HIS A 398 16.43 -17.11 6.36
CA HIS A 398 16.20 -18.44 5.79
C HIS A 398 17.44 -18.96 5.05
N VAL A 399 18.11 -18.06 4.34
CA VAL A 399 19.40 -18.30 3.72
C VAL A 399 20.42 -18.79 4.76
N ARG A 400 20.54 -18.08 5.89
CA ARG A 400 21.48 -18.43 6.94
C ARG A 400 21.13 -19.77 7.60
N ALA A 401 19.87 -20.00 7.92
CA ALA A 401 19.42 -21.28 8.48
C ALA A 401 19.71 -22.46 7.52
N ALA A 402 19.45 -22.26 6.22
CA ALA A 402 19.74 -23.26 5.20
C ALA A 402 21.24 -23.53 5.03
N MET A 403 22.10 -22.51 5.15
CA MET A 403 23.56 -22.65 5.11
C MET A 403 24.12 -23.32 6.37
N GLU A 404 23.61 -22.97 7.56
CA GLU A 404 24.05 -23.54 8.84
C GLU A 404 23.78 -25.05 8.94
N ILE A 405 22.68 -25.52 8.36
CA ILE A 405 22.31 -26.95 8.34
C ILE A 405 23.07 -27.72 7.25
N ASN A 406 23.74 -27.03 6.32
CA ASN A 406 24.23 -27.61 5.09
C ASN A 406 25.72 -27.35 4.83
N THR A 407 26.55 -27.75 5.79
CA THR A 407 28.02 -27.65 5.75
C THR A 407 28.61 -28.16 4.42
N SER A 408 28.07 -29.24 3.87
CA SER A 408 28.51 -29.82 2.59
C SER A 408 28.29 -28.92 1.35
N ILE A 409 27.32 -28.00 1.40
CA ILE A 409 27.11 -27.01 0.31
C ILE A 409 28.05 -25.83 0.52
N VAL A 410 28.28 -25.40 1.77
CA VAL A 410 29.26 -24.37 2.11
C VAL A 410 30.66 -24.74 1.61
N ASP A 411 31.04 -26.02 1.72
CA ASP A 411 32.32 -26.54 1.21
C ASP A 411 32.43 -26.54 -0.33
N ARG A 412 31.30 -26.46 -1.05
CA ARG A 412 31.23 -26.43 -2.53
C ARG A 412 31.03 -25.04 -3.11
N MET A 413 30.71 -24.05 -2.28
CA MET A 413 30.57 -22.66 -2.72
C MET A 413 31.93 -22.12 -3.15
N GLN A 414 31.98 -21.48 -4.32
CA GLN A 414 33.21 -20.84 -4.82
C GLN A 414 33.70 -19.72 -3.90
N ASP A 415 32.78 -19.01 -3.23
CA ASP A 415 33.07 -18.06 -2.16
C ASP A 415 32.00 -18.14 -1.06
N PRO A 416 32.27 -18.79 0.08
CA PRO A 416 31.34 -18.84 1.21
C PRO A 416 30.96 -17.46 1.78
N LYS A 417 31.72 -16.40 1.45
CA LYS A 417 31.42 -15.03 1.84
C LYS A 417 30.51 -14.31 0.85
N ASN A 418 30.34 -14.83 -0.37
CA ASN A 418 29.45 -14.33 -1.42
C ASN A 418 28.73 -15.47 -2.16
N PRO A 419 27.88 -16.24 -1.48
CA PRO A 419 27.03 -17.25 -2.13
C PRO A 419 26.14 -16.64 -3.23
N THR A 420 25.97 -17.38 -4.31
CA THR A 420 25.11 -17.00 -5.44
C THR A 420 23.63 -17.29 -5.12
N ALA A 421 22.71 -16.72 -5.90
CA ALA A 421 21.29 -17.05 -5.81
C ALA A 421 21.02 -18.56 -5.98
N HIS A 422 21.80 -19.25 -6.82
CA HIS A 422 21.71 -20.69 -7.01
C HIS A 422 22.16 -21.46 -5.77
N ASP A 423 23.27 -21.05 -5.15
CA ASP A 423 23.77 -21.67 -3.92
C ASP A 423 22.74 -21.58 -2.79
N TYR A 424 22.04 -20.45 -2.68
CA TYR A 424 20.95 -20.27 -1.74
C TYR A 424 19.75 -21.16 -2.03
N VAL A 425 19.33 -21.25 -3.29
CA VAL A 425 18.23 -22.12 -3.69
C VAL A 425 18.56 -23.57 -3.37
N MET A 426 19.78 -24.03 -3.64
CA MET A 426 20.22 -25.40 -3.34
C MET A 426 20.33 -25.67 -1.84
N ALA A 427 20.83 -24.70 -1.06
CA ALA A 427 20.86 -24.81 0.40
C ALA A 427 19.44 -24.92 0.98
N ALA A 428 18.54 -24.03 0.58
CA ALA A 428 17.14 -24.03 1.01
C ALA A 428 16.41 -25.29 0.55
N ALA A 429 16.67 -25.76 -0.68
CA ALA A 429 16.06 -26.97 -1.20
C ALA A 429 16.40 -28.21 -0.37
N LYS A 430 17.64 -28.30 0.15
CA LYS A 430 17.99 -29.38 1.07
C LYS A 430 17.30 -29.21 2.42
N TYR A 431 17.23 -27.98 2.95
CA TYR A 431 16.52 -27.68 4.20
C TYR A 431 15.04 -28.07 4.15
N TYR A 432 14.39 -27.78 3.03
CA TYR A 432 13.00 -28.14 2.77
C TYR A 432 12.83 -29.57 2.23
N GLU A 433 13.90 -30.35 2.05
CA GLU A 433 13.89 -31.73 1.53
C GLU A 433 13.24 -31.87 0.13
N VAL A 434 13.46 -30.88 -0.74
CA VAL A 434 12.88 -30.79 -2.10
C VAL A 434 13.91 -30.90 -3.22
N THR A 435 15.14 -31.33 -2.94
CA THR A 435 16.22 -31.39 -3.95
C THR A 435 15.85 -32.26 -5.16
N GLN A 436 15.10 -33.34 -4.96
CA GLN A 436 14.59 -34.23 -6.01
C GLN A 436 13.59 -33.57 -6.97
N TYR A 437 13.07 -32.39 -6.62
CA TYR A 437 12.12 -31.63 -7.43
C TYR A 437 12.76 -30.41 -8.12
N ILE A 438 14.09 -30.30 -8.08
CA ILE A 438 14.84 -29.28 -8.81
C ILE A 438 15.36 -29.87 -10.10
N SER A 439 15.00 -29.25 -11.23
CA SER A 439 15.58 -29.57 -12.52
C SER A 439 16.99 -28.96 -12.59
N VAL A 440 17.99 -29.81 -12.83
CA VAL A 440 19.37 -29.41 -13.09
C VAL A 440 19.48 -28.66 -14.41
#